data_AF-A0A2J7PKM8-F1
#
_entry.id   AF-A0A2J7PKM8-F1
#
_cell.length_a   1.000
_cell.length_b   1.000
_cell.length_c   1.000
_cell.angle_alpha   90.00
_cell.angle_beta   90.00
_cell.angle_gamma   90.00
#
_symmetry.space_group_name_H-M   'P 1'
#
loop_
_entity.id
_entity.type
_entity.pdbx_description
1 polymer ?
#
loop_
_entity_poly.entity_id
_entity_poly.type
_entity_poly.pdbx_seq_one_letter_code
_entity_poly.pdbx_strand_id
1 'polypeptide(L)'
;MDAFQLEAKHCPGVEYILVDPTCSGSGAVEQPIVKNREKFNASRLQSLTRLQSKLLRHALTRFPDVKRIVYSTCSLNIEENEMVVEDVLASVNTDASDPIFEVVDNKLKCKWIHHGSEDFEWGPRCIYTKPDIDLTNGFFIAVIDRVRSDEKNISRNEDEKEEQKHKKRKQLKESKI
;
A
#
# COMPACT_ATOMS: atom_id res chain seq x y z
N MET A 1 -16.48 -19.10 4.62
CA MET A 1 -16.42 -18.82 3.18
C MET A 1 -14.98 -18.46 2.87
N ASP A 2 -14.37 -19.08 1.86
CA ASP A 2 -12.99 -18.76 1.46
C ASP A 2 -12.97 -17.41 0.71
N ALA A 3 -12.00 -16.55 1.00
CA ALA A 3 -11.86 -15.24 0.35
C ALA A 3 -11.72 -15.38 -1.18
N PHE A 4 -11.10 -16.45 -1.67
CA PHE A 4 -10.96 -16.70 -3.11
C PHE A 4 -12.25 -17.11 -3.81
N GLN A 5 -13.28 -17.49 -3.05
CA GLN A 5 -14.61 -17.82 -3.58
C GLN A 5 -15.54 -16.60 -3.61
N LEU A 6 -15.15 -15.49 -2.97
CA LEU A 6 -15.90 -14.24 -3.04
C LEU A 6 -15.73 -13.60 -4.42
N GLU A 7 -16.82 -13.13 -4.99
CA GLU A 7 -16.89 -12.58 -6.35
C GLU A 7 -17.86 -11.40 -6.34
N ALA A 8 -17.86 -10.58 -7.39
CA ALA A 8 -18.77 -9.45 -7.54
C ALA A 8 -20.26 -9.80 -7.34
N LYS A 9 -20.69 -11.02 -7.73
CA LYS A 9 -22.08 -11.48 -7.55
C LYS A 9 -22.48 -11.60 -6.07
N HIS A 10 -21.52 -11.87 -5.18
CA HIS A 10 -21.75 -12.01 -3.75
C HIS A 10 -21.80 -10.64 -3.05
N CYS A 11 -21.14 -9.63 -3.63
CA CYS A 11 -21.06 -8.26 -3.11
C CYS A 11 -21.27 -7.26 -4.26
N PRO A 12 -22.50 -7.15 -4.81
CA PRO A 12 -22.76 -6.26 -5.94
C PRO A 12 -22.55 -4.79 -5.54
N GLY A 13 -21.90 -4.00 -6.40
CA GLY A 13 -21.65 -2.58 -6.15
C GLY A 13 -20.60 -2.30 -5.07
N VAL A 14 -19.72 -3.26 -4.74
CA VAL A 14 -18.63 -3.02 -3.79
C VAL A 14 -17.57 -2.09 -4.39
N GLU A 15 -17.42 -0.92 -3.79
CA GLU A 15 -16.49 0.13 -4.25
C GLU A 15 -15.18 0.16 -3.45
N TYR A 16 -15.17 -0.40 -2.23
CA TYR A 16 -14.05 -0.33 -1.30
C TYR A 16 -13.76 -1.72 -0.71
N ILE A 17 -12.49 -2.13 -0.72
CA ILE A 17 -12.06 -3.42 -0.17
C ILE A 17 -10.87 -3.21 0.77
N LEU A 18 -10.91 -3.86 1.93
CA LEU A 18 -9.76 -4.01 2.83
C LEU A 18 -9.17 -5.42 2.65
N VAL A 19 -7.88 -5.47 2.33
CA VAL A 19 -7.09 -6.69 2.22
C VAL A 19 -6.09 -6.68 3.37
N ASP A 20 -6.47 -7.34 4.47
CA ASP A 20 -5.64 -7.52 5.68
C ASP A 20 -5.32 -9.02 5.85
N PRO A 21 -4.39 -9.57 5.05
CA PRO A 21 -4.09 -11.00 5.03
C PRO A 21 -3.24 -11.42 6.23
N THR A 22 -3.20 -12.73 6.47
CA THR A 22 -2.23 -13.29 7.41
C THR A 22 -0.80 -12.93 7.00
N CYS A 23 -0.08 -12.30 7.92
CA CYS A 23 1.31 -11.87 7.77
C CYS A 23 2.25 -12.72 8.65
N SER A 24 3.57 -12.54 8.52
CA SER A 24 4.54 -13.19 9.41
C SER A 24 4.41 -12.74 10.87
N GLY A 25 3.90 -11.53 11.09
CA GLY A 25 3.72 -10.89 12.40
C GLY A 25 4.99 -10.26 12.92
N SER A 26 5.97 -9.95 12.06
CA SER A 26 7.28 -9.42 12.47
C SER A 26 7.22 -8.04 13.14
N GLY A 27 6.12 -7.29 12.99
CA GLY A 27 5.91 -6.02 13.67
C GLY A 27 5.33 -6.13 15.08
N ALA A 28 4.89 -7.31 15.54
CA ALA A 28 4.28 -7.45 16.86
C ALA A 28 5.33 -7.39 17.99
N VAL A 29 5.14 -6.50 18.98
CA VAL A 29 6.11 -6.24 20.06
C VAL A 29 6.29 -7.43 21.03
N GLU A 30 5.28 -8.31 21.13
CA GLU A 30 5.32 -9.51 21.97
C GLU A 30 5.31 -10.79 21.12
N GLN A 31 6.47 -11.24 20.66
CA GLN A 31 6.63 -12.64 20.23
C GLN A 31 7.78 -13.33 20.98
N PRO A 32 7.48 -14.14 22.02
CA PRO A 32 8.50 -14.77 22.86
C PRO A 32 9.29 -15.92 22.21
N ILE A 33 9.10 -16.26 20.93
CA ILE A 33 9.41 -17.63 20.45
C ILE A 33 10.07 -17.68 19.07
N VAL A 34 11.16 -16.94 18.77
CA VAL A 34 11.88 -17.22 17.51
C VAL A 34 13.39 -16.98 17.59
N LYS A 35 14.13 -17.82 18.35
CA LYS A 35 15.62 -17.86 18.27
C LYS A 35 16.20 -19.04 17.48
N ASN A 36 15.38 -19.92 16.90
CA ASN A 36 15.87 -21.16 16.24
C ASN A 36 15.16 -21.53 14.90
N ARG A 37 14.66 -20.57 14.11
CA ARG A 37 13.81 -20.87 12.93
C ARG A 37 14.20 -20.18 11.60
N GLU A 38 15.39 -19.62 11.42
CA GLU A 38 15.69 -18.78 10.25
C GLU A 38 15.34 -19.41 8.88
N LYS A 39 15.67 -20.69 8.64
CA LYS A 39 15.29 -21.38 7.38
C LYS A 39 13.79 -21.71 7.27
N PHE A 40 13.15 -22.08 8.39
CA PHE A 40 11.70 -22.30 8.43
C PHE A 40 10.95 -20.97 8.26
N ASN A 41 11.57 -19.86 8.65
CA ASN A 41 11.03 -18.52 8.53
C ASN A 41 11.01 -18.07 7.07
N ALA A 42 12.09 -18.28 6.30
CA ALA A 42 12.15 -17.89 4.88
C ALA A 42 11.11 -18.63 4.00
N SER A 43 10.97 -19.96 4.14
CA SER A 43 9.97 -20.71 3.36
C SER A 43 8.54 -20.36 3.74
N ARG A 44 8.29 -20.11 5.03
CA ARG A 44 7.01 -19.62 5.53
C ARG A 44 6.71 -18.22 4.99
N LEU A 45 7.68 -17.30 5.07
CA LEU A 45 7.59 -15.93 4.56
C LEU A 45 7.21 -15.96 3.07
N GLN A 46 7.93 -16.72 2.26
CA GLN A 46 7.63 -16.87 0.84
C GLN A 46 6.21 -17.41 0.59
N SER A 47 5.75 -18.36 1.40
CA SER A 47 4.40 -18.91 1.28
C SER A 47 3.32 -17.88 1.63
N LEU A 48 3.57 -17.05 2.65
CA LEU A 48 2.71 -15.95 3.07
C LEU A 48 2.68 -14.85 2.01
N THR A 49 3.83 -14.38 1.53
CA THR A 49 3.94 -13.43 0.41
C THR A 49 3.12 -13.89 -0.79
N ARG A 50 3.25 -15.16 -1.21
CA ARG A 50 2.45 -15.70 -2.33
C ARG A 50 0.95 -15.67 -2.07
N LEU A 51 0.52 -15.95 -0.83
CA LEU A 51 -0.89 -15.88 -0.45
C LEU A 51 -1.39 -14.43 -0.48
N GLN A 52 -0.60 -13.50 0.06
CA GLN A 52 -0.88 -12.07 0.08
C GLN A 52 -1.03 -11.51 -1.33
N SER A 53 -0.07 -11.79 -2.23
CA SER A 53 -0.15 -11.38 -3.65
C SER A 53 -1.40 -11.94 -4.33
N LYS A 54 -1.76 -13.20 -4.08
CA LYS A 54 -2.99 -13.79 -4.63
C LYS A 54 -4.24 -13.09 -4.13
N LEU A 55 -4.33 -12.77 -2.84
CA LEU A 55 -5.48 -12.10 -2.25
C LEU A 55 -5.62 -10.66 -2.78
N LEU A 56 -4.52 -9.92 -2.82
CA LEU A 56 -4.51 -8.55 -3.34
C LEU A 56 -4.90 -8.53 -4.83
N ARG A 57 -4.31 -9.42 -5.64
CA ARG A 57 -4.67 -9.55 -7.06
C ARG A 57 -6.13 -9.93 -7.25
N HIS A 58 -6.65 -10.83 -6.42
CA HIS A 58 -8.07 -11.23 -6.46
C HIS A 58 -8.98 -10.02 -6.20
N ALA A 59 -8.68 -9.21 -5.18
CA ALA A 59 -9.42 -7.99 -4.88
C ALA A 59 -9.39 -6.96 -6.03
N LEU A 60 -8.23 -6.80 -6.71
CA LEU A 60 -8.08 -5.86 -7.84
C LEU A 60 -8.83 -6.33 -9.10
N THR A 61 -8.91 -7.63 -9.34
CA THR A 61 -9.35 -8.18 -10.65
C THR A 61 -10.77 -8.76 -10.65
N ARG A 62 -11.33 -9.13 -9.49
CA ARG A 62 -12.65 -9.80 -9.42
C ARG A 62 -13.83 -8.89 -9.11
N PHE A 63 -13.58 -7.62 -8.81
CA PHE A 63 -14.59 -6.66 -8.39
C PHE A 63 -14.64 -5.48 -9.37
N PRO A 64 -15.59 -5.47 -10.33
CA PRO A 64 -15.60 -4.50 -11.41
C PRO A 64 -15.92 -3.08 -10.93
N ASP A 65 -16.61 -2.91 -9.80
CA ASP A 65 -16.97 -1.58 -9.27
C ASP A 65 -15.93 -1.03 -8.27
N VAL A 66 -14.86 -1.80 -7.96
CA VAL A 66 -13.88 -1.38 -6.96
C VAL A 66 -13.16 -0.12 -7.41
N LYS A 67 -13.19 0.89 -6.53
CA LYS A 67 -12.53 2.18 -6.71
C LYS A 67 -11.27 2.27 -5.88
N ARG A 68 -11.27 1.67 -4.68
CA ARG A 68 -10.16 1.75 -3.73
C ARG A 68 -9.97 0.44 -2.98
N ILE A 69 -8.71 0.06 -2.84
CA ILE A 69 -8.28 -1.09 -2.05
C ILE A 69 -7.26 -0.63 -1.03
N VAL A 70 -7.46 -1.00 0.23
CA VAL A 70 -6.46 -0.82 1.29
C VAL A 70 -5.79 -2.17 1.51
N TYR A 71 -4.49 -2.23 1.28
CA TYR A 71 -3.66 -3.37 1.65
C TYR A 71 -2.96 -3.06 2.96
N SER A 72 -3.04 -3.97 3.93
CA SER A 72 -2.39 -3.79 5.22
C SER A 72 -1.72 -5.05 5.72
N THR A 73 -0.62 -4.91 6.44
CA THR A 73 0.01 -6.04 7.14
C THR A 73 0.55 -5.60 8.49
N CYS A 74 0.67 -6.58 9.38
CA CYS A 74 1.37 -6.51 10.67
C CYS A 74 2.88 -6.84 10.58
N SER A 75 3.49 -6.58 9.42
CA SER A 75 4.87 -6.98 9.10
C SER A 75 5.74 -5.76 8.82
N LEU A 76 7.02 -5.88 9.18
CA LEU A 76 8.08 -4.94 8.79
C LEU A 76 8.93 -5.48 7.62
N ASN A 77 8.55 -6.63 7.05
CA ASN A 77 9.29 -7.27 5.97
C ASN A 77 8.87 -6.70 4.61
N ILE A 78 9.84 -6.23 3.83
CA ILE A 78 9.62 -5.65 2.50
C ILE A 78 8.99 -6.65 1.53
N GLU A 79 9.27 -7.96 1.72
CA GLU A 79 8.73 -9.06 0.93
C GLU A 79 7.24 -9.31 1.15
N GLU A 80 6.66 -8.82 2.25
CA GLU A 80 5.22 -8.89 2.52
C GLU A 80 4.51 -7.56 2.23
N ASN A 81 5.30 -6.49 2.01
CA ASN A 81 4.81 -5.13 1.94
C ASN A 81 5.05 -4.59 0.54
N GLU A 82 6.17 -3.88 0.33
CA GLU A 82 6.41 -3.16 -0.91
C GLU A 82 6.47 -4.09 -2.13
N MET A 83 7.15 -5.23 -2.00
CA MET A 83 7.28 -6.20 -3.09
C MET A 83 5.94 -6.82 -3.49
N VAL A 84 5.05 -7.10 -2.53
CA VAL A 84 3.71 -7.63 -2.84
C VAL A 84 2.91 -6.65 -3.67
N VAL A 85 2.91 -5.38 -3.27
CA VAL A 85 2.17 -4.32 -3.98
C VAL A 85 2.78 -4.07 -5.35
N GLU A 86 4.11 -3.99 -5.47
CA GLU A 86 4.79 -3.80 -6.75
C GLU A 86 4.50 -4.94 -7.73
N ASP A 87 4.74 -6.19 -7.31
CA ASP A 87 4.52 -7.37 -8.16
C ASP A 87 3.07 -7.47 -8.63
N VAL A 88 2.12 -7.21 -7.74
CA VAL A 88 0.70 -7.30 -8.08
C VAL A 88 0.30 -6.17 -9.02
N LEU A 89 0.70 -4.92 -8.76
CA LEU A 89 0.41 -3.79 -9.65
C LEU A 89 1.01 -3.99 -11.04
N ALA A 90 2.26 -4.45 -11.13
CA ALA A 90 2.89 -4.80 -12.40
C ALA A 90 2.14 -5.92 -13.14
N SER A 91 1.51 -6.86 -12.41
CA SER A 91 0.75 -7.96 -13.00
C SER A 91 -0.67 -7.61 -13.45
N VAL A 92 -1.25 -6.50 -12.97
CA VAL A 92 -2.63 -6.08 -13.31
C VAL A 92 -2.67 -4.88 -14.25
N ASN A 93 -1.65 -4.02 -14.21
CA ASN A 93 -1.53 -2.85 -15.09
C ASN A 93 -0.81 -3.22 -16.40
N THR A 94 -1.20 -4.31 -17.05
CA THR A 94 -0.52 -4.82 -18.26
C THR A 94 -1.05 -4.18 -19.54
N ASP A 95 -2.37 -3.96 -19.61
CA ASP A 95 -3.05 -3.52 -20.83
C ASP A 95 -3.66 -2.14 -20.64
N ALA A 96 -3.44 -1.24 -21.60
CA ALA A 96 -3.96 0.13 -21.55
C ALA A 96 -5.49 0.22 -21.65
N SER A 97 -6.17 -0.86 -22.05
CA SER A 97 -7.63 -0.96 -22.08
C SER A 97 -8.24 -1.25 -20.71
N ASP A 98 -7.44 -1.78 -19.78
CA ASP A 98 -7.89 -2.17 -18.46
C ASP A 98 -7.76 -1.02 -17.46
N PRO A 99 -8.55 -1.03 -16.38
CA PRO A 99 -8.43 -0.03 -15.32
C PRO A 99 -7.01 -0.05 -14.72
N ILE A 100 -6.36 1.11 -14.74
CA ILE A 100 -5.03 1.29 -14.12
C ILE A 100 -5.20 1.50 -12.63
N PHE A 101 -4.38 0.84 -11.82
CA PHE A 101 -4.34 1.02 -10.38
C PHE A 101 -3.04 1.68 -9.93
N GLU A 102 -3.11 2.65 -9.02
CA GLU A 102 -1.94 3.36 -8.52
C GLU A 102 -2.01 3.53 -6.99
N VAL A 103 -0.84 3.50 -6.35
CA VAL A 103 -0.74 3.82 -4.93
C VAL A 103 -0.90 5.32 -4.75
N VAL A 104 -1.95 5.68 -4.01
CA VAL A 104 -2.30 7.07 -3.71
C VAL A 104 -1.29 7.62 -2.71
N ASP A 105 -0.90 8.88 -2.90
CA ASP A 105 -0.20 9.62 -1.86
C ASP A 105 -1.12 9.78 -0.65
N ASN A 106 -0.97 8.84 0.30
CA ASN A 106 -1.67 8.86 1.56
C ASN A 106 -0.81 9.51 2.64
N LYS A 107 -0.04 10.55 2.29
CA LYS A 107 0.33 11.59 3.26
C LYS A 107 -0.95 12.12 3.87
N LEU A 108 -1.35 11.46 4.96
CA LEU A 108 -2.44 11.89 5.80
C LEU A 108 -2.23 13.39 6.02
N LYS A 109 -3.30 14.17 5.92
CA LYS A 109 -3.23 15.62 6.22
C LYS A 109 -2.73 15.88 7.67
N CYS A 110 -2.69 14.84 8.48
CA CYS A 110 -2.01 14.74 9.76
C CYS A 110 -0.55 14.31 9.55
N LYS A 111 0.36 15.04 10.20
CA LYS A 111 1.85 14.94 10.20
C LYS A 111 2.43 13.54 10.55
N TRP A 112 2.01 12.49 9.87
CA TRP A 112 2.60 11.17 10.04
C TRP A 112 4.06 11.21 9.58
N ILE A 113 4.92 10.49 10.28
CA ILE A 113 6.38 10.64 10.17
C ILE A 113 7.07 9.45 9.49
N HIS A 114 6.48 8.25 9.56
CA HIS A 114 7.10 7.04 9.02
C HIS A 114 6.36 6.55 7.79
N HIS A 115 7.09 6.52 6.68
CA HIS A 115 6.59 6.10 5.38
C HIS A 115 7.36 4.86 4.90
N GLY A 116 6.90 4.27 3.80
CA GLY A 116 7.55 3.12 3.17
C GLY A 116 8.91 3.45 2.56
N SER A 117 9.59 2.41 2.09
CA SER A 117 10.96 2.55 1.57
C SER A 117 11.05 3.51 0.38
N GLU A 118 12.11 4.32 0.34
CA GLU A 118 12.44 5.18 -0.81
C GLU A 118 12.94 4.39 -2.03
N ASP A 119 13.22 3.10 -1.87
CA ASP A 119 13.61 2.20 -2.97
C ASP A 119 12.48 2.02 -4.00
N PHE A 120 11.23 2.34 -3.62
CA PHE A 120 10.04 2.26 -4.46
C PHE A 120 9.53 3.68 -4.72
N GLU A 121 9.24 4.03 -5.98
CA GLU A 121 8.75 5.38 -6.36
C GLU A 121 7.52 5.82 -5.55
N TRP A 122 6.67 4.85 -5.21
CA TRP A 122 5.47 5.06 -4.43
C TRP A 122 5.63 4.69 -2.95
N GLY A 123 6.74 4.10 -2.52
CA GLY A 123 6.94 3.68 -1.12
C GLY A 123 6.73 4.80 -0.09
N PRO A 124 7.22 6.04 -0.33
CA PRO A 124 6.92 7.19 0.53
C PRO A 124 5.45 7.58 0.64
N ARG A 125 4.58 7.05 -0.24
CA ARG A 125 3.12 7.25 -0.21
C ARG A 125 2.42 6.30 0.77
N CYS A 126 3.10 5.24 1.18
CA CYS A 126 2.60 4.28 2.16
C CYS A 126 2.85 4.74 3.58
N ILE A 127 2.07 4.19 4.50
CA ILE A 127 2.20 4.44 5.93
C ILE A 127 2.90 3.25 6.55
N TYR A 128 3.92 3.54 7.35
CA TYR A 128 4.53 2.59 8.27
C TYR A 128 4.29 3.03 9.71
N THR A 129 4.12 2.06 10.59
CA THR A 129 4.30 2.22 12.03
C THR A 129 5.49 1.38 12.45
N LYS A 130 6.34 1.92 13.31
CA LYS A 130 7.55 1.26 13.80
C LYS A 130 7.49 1.15 15.32
N PRO A 131 7.60 -0.06 15.90
CA PRO A 131 7.47 -0.24 17.35
C PRO A 131 8.37 0.64 18.19
N ASP A 132 9.64 0.73 17.79
CA ASP A 132 10.67 1.42 18.57
C ASP A 132 10.48 2.94 18.62
N ILE A 133 9.67 3.51 17.72
CA ILE A 133 9.53 4.96 17.56
C ILE A 133 8.10 5.40 17.83
N ASP A 134 7.12 4.67 17.31
CA ASP A 134 5.69 5.05 17.36
C ASP A 134 4.96 4.46 18.59
N LEU A 135 5.65 3.66 19.41
CA LEU A 135 5.10 3.03 20.62
C LEU A 135 3.81 2.21 20.34
N THR A 136 3.77 1.56 19.19
CA THR A 136 2.66 0.73 18.69
C THR A 136 3.21 -0.55 18.04
N ASN A 137 2.36 -1.44 17.54
CA ASN A 137 2.82 -2.56 16.72
C ASN A 137 3.31 -2.05 15.35
N GLY A 138 4.26 -2.77 14.77
CA GLY A 138 4.74 -2.54 13.41
C GLY A 138 3.68 -2.93 12.39
N PHE A 139 3.36 -2.00 11.50
CA PHE A 139 2.26 -2.13 10.56
C PHE A 139 2.56 -1.37 9.27
N PHE A 140 2.15 -1.93 8.14
CA PHE A 140 2.25 -1.35 6.81
C PHE A 140 0.86 -1.12 6.22
N ILE A 141 0.66 0.01 5.56
CA ILE A 141 -0.59 0.34 4.87
C ILE A 141 -0.29 0.96 3.51
N ALA A 142 -0.86 0.38 2.46
CA ALA A 142 -0.90 0.93 1.11
C ALA A 142 -2.35 1.16 0.68
N VAL A 143 -2.65 2.35 0.15
CA VAL A 143 -3.95 2.69 -0.42
C VAL A 143 -3.81 2.73 -1.93
N ILE A 144 -4.58 1.89 -2.62
CA ILE A 144 -4.51 1.71 -4.07
C ILE A 144 -5.84 2.15 -4.66
N ASP A 145 -5.81 3.15 -5.54
CA ASP A 145 -6.99 3.63 -6.26
C ASP A 145 -6.99 3.14 -7.70
N ARG A 146 -8.19 2.88 -8.19
CA ARG A 146 -8.45 2.75 -9.61
C ARG A 146 -8.45 4.14 -10.23
N VAL A 147 -7.49 4.39 -11.12
CA VAL A 147 -7.36 5.65 -11.84
C VAL A 147 -8.38 5.68 -12.98
N ARG A 148 -9.33 6.60 -12.91
CA ARG A 148 -10.15 6.95 -14.08
C ARG A 148 -9.35 7.89 -14.97
N SER A 149 -9.47 7.74 -16.29
CA SER A 149 -8.79 8.58 -17.30
C SER A 149 -8.95 10.09 -17.07
N ASP A 150 -10.03 10.50 -16.40
CA ASP A 150 -10.35 11.92 -16.14
C ASP A 150 -9.69 12.46 -14.85
N GLU A 151 -9.37 11.58 -13.88
CA GLU A 151 -8.88 11.94 -12.54
C GLU A 151 -7.35 12.15 -12.50
N LYS A 152 -6.61 11.54 -13.45
CA LYS A 152 -5.16 11.71 -13.62
C LYS A 152 -4.76 13.15 -13.96
N ASN A 153 -5.64 13.88 -14.65
CA ASN A 153 -5.44 15.29 -14.97
C ASN A 153 -5.72 16.20 -13.76
N ILE A 154 -6.61 15.81 -12.85
CA ILE A 154 -6.96 16.64 -11.69
C ILE A 154 -5.88 16.52 -10.61
N SER A 155 -5.49 15.30 -10.25
CA SER A 155 -4.42 15.02 -9.27
C SER A 155 -3.08 15.64 -9.65
N ARG A 156 -2.59 15.42 -10.88
CA ARG A 156 -1.36 16.06 -11.39
C ARG A 156 -1.43 17.58 -11.34
N ASN A 157 -2.56 18.18 -11.72
CA ASN A 157 -2.73 19.64 -11.67
C ASN A 157 -2.80 20.17 -10.23
N GLU A 158 -3.26 19.39 -9.26
CA GLU A 158 -3.30 19.77 -7.84
C GLU A 158 -1.91 19.66 -7.21
N ASP A 159 -1.20 18.56 -7.45
CA ASP A 159 0.18 18.34 -7.00
C ASP A 159 1.14 19.40 -7.57
N GLU A 160 1.04 19.71 -8.86
CA GLU A 160 1.82 20.77 -9.51
C GLU A 160 1.51 22.16 -8.92
N LYS A 161 0.23 22.45 -8.61
CA LYS A 161 -0.17 23.71 -7.97
C LYS A 161 0.35 23.82 -6.55
N GLU A 162 0.40 22.71 -5.81
CA GLU A 162 0.88 22.69 -4.44
C GLU A 162 2.41 22.82 -4.37
N GLU A 163 3.13 22.15 -5.28
CA GLU A 163 4.59 22.25 -5.41
C GLU A 163 5.02 23.67 -5.84
N GLN A 164 4.30 24.29 -6.78
CA GLN A 164 4.55 25.68 -7.20
C GLN A 164 4.28 26.69 -6.08
N LYS A 165 3.24 26.48 -5.26
CA LYS A 165 2.98 27.30 -4.06
C LYS A 165 4.08 27.16 -3.02
N HIS A 166 4.61 25.95 -2.84
CA HIS A 166 5.70 25.69 -1.90
C HIS A 166 7.01 26.36 -2.33
N LYS A 167 7.37 26.27 -3.62
CA LYS A 167 8.54 26.96 -4.20
C LYS A 167 8.45 28.49 -4.10
N LYS A 168 7.27 29.09 -4.40
CA LYS A 168 7.04 30.54 -4.22
C LYS A 168 7.18 31.00 -2.77
N ARG A 169 6.69 30.22 -1.81
CA ARG A 169 6.82 30.53 -0.37
C ARG A 169 8.26 30.46 0.14
N LYS A 170 9.09 29.59 -0.43
CA LYS A 170 10.51 29.45 -0.08
C LYS A 170 11.34 30.63 -0.62
N GLN A 171 11.15 31.00 -1.90
CA GLN A 171 11.80 32.17 -2.49
C GLN A 171 11.45 33.49 -1.80
N LEU A 172 10.19 33.68 -1.40
CA LEU A 172 9.76 34.91 -0.71
C LEU A 172 10.35 35.06 0.71
N LYS A 173 10.77 33.95 1.33
CA LYS A 173 11.46 33.95 2.62
C LYS A 173 12.96 34.22 2.49
N GLU A 174 13.58 33.74 1.41
CA GLU A 174 15.00 33.96 1.10
C GLU A 174 15.27 35.39 0.60
N SER A 175 14.26 36.08 0.05
CA SER A 175 14.37 37.47 -0.44
C SER A 175 14.18 38.54 0.64
N LYS A 176 13.99 38.14 1.90
CA LYS A 176 13.74 39.02 3.07
C LYS A 176 14.86 38.97 4.11
N ILE A 177 16.02 38.41 3.75
CA ILE A 177 17.26 38.41 4.54
C ILE A 177 18.24 39.37 3.89
#